data_AF-X1AAQ1-F1
#
_entry.id   AF-X1AAQ1-F1
#
_cell.length_a   1.000
_cell.length_b   1.000
_cell.length_c   1.000
_cell.angle_alpha   90.00
_cell.angle_beta   90.00
_cell.angle_gamma   90.00
#
_symmetry.space_group_name_H-M   'P 1'
#
loop_
_entity.id
_entity.type
_entity.pdbx_description
1 polymer ?
#
loop_
_entity_poly.entity_id
_entity_poly.type
_entity_poly.pdbx_seq_one_letter_code
_entity_poly.pdbx_strand_id
1 'polypeptide(L)'
;MKMLNKRIVFSALIFVLMGMSQVVLAEQRTLTGDEVTAMFSDKTVWGEHAIKDKQTVGYFAADGSFTGRNLANKNTKSTGKWSVDKKGRLCLKKGGEKKKCTTVVDDGGEIFV
;
A
#
# COMPACT_ATOMS: atom_id res chain seq x y z
N MET A 1 45.88 32.02 -50.53
CA MET A 1 46.56 31.28 -49.44
C MET A 1 46.05 31.84 -48.11
N LYS A 2 45.47 31.00 -47.23
CA LYS A 2 45.02 31.28 -45.83
C LYS A 2 43.78 32.21 -45.70
N MET A 3 42.77 32.00 -44.84
CA MET A 3 42.50 30.98 -43.82
C MET A 3 40.98 30.96 -43.50
N LEU A 4 40.49 29.77 -43.17
CA LEU A 4 39.17 29.42 -42.64
C LEU A 4 38.99 29.92 -41.18
N ASN A 5 37.74 30.07 -40.74
CA ASN A 5 37.20 29.66 -39.41
C ASN A 5 36.90 30.74 -38.33
N LYS A 6 35.63 30.87 -37.94
CA LYS A 6 35.10 31.25 -36.59
C LYS A 6 33.57 30.99 -36.57
N ARG A 7 33.13 29.72 -36.48
CA ARG A 7 32.61 29.05 -35.26
C ARG A 7 31.73 29.98 -34.42
N ILE A 8 30.40 29.95 -34.61
CA ILE A 8 29.46 29.10 -33.84
C ILE A 8 29.80 29.13 -32.35
N VAL A 9 29.42 30.19 -31.64
CA VAL A 9 29.43 30.22 -30.17
C VAL A 9 28.33 31.18 -29.70
N PHE A 10 27.07 30.76 -29.70
CA PHE A 10 26.00 31.43 -28.92
C PHE A 10 24.80 30.49 -28.76
N SER A 11 25.03 29.29 -28.21
CA SER A 11 23.92 28.40 -27.85
C SER A 11 24.36 27.39 -26.78
N ALA A 12 24.59 27.87 -25.56
CA ALA A 12 24.98 26.99 -24.45
C ALA A 12 24.67 27.56 -23.05
N LEU A 13 23.53 28.24 -22.85
CA LEU A 13 23.18 28.75 -21.50
C LEU A 13 21.72 28.51 -21.08
N ILE A 14 21.03 27.56 -21.69
CA ILE A 14 19.64 27.18 -21.33
C ILE A 14 19.56 25.65 -21.24
N PHE A 15 20.30 25.02 -20.33
CA PHE A 15 20.16 23.57 -20.08
C PHE A 15 20.44 23.14 -18.63
N VAL A 16 20.55 24.07 -17.68
CA VAL A 16 20.92 23.74 -16.28
C VAL A 16 19.71 23.74 -15.32
N LEU A 17 18.49 24.03 -15.79
CA LEU A 17 17.29 24.16 -14.94
C LEU A 17 16.30 22.98 -14.98
N MET A 18 16.63 21.87 -15.64
CA MET A 18 15.79 20.67 -15.64
C MET A 18 16.48 19.54 -14.90
N GLY A 19 15.91 19.09 -13.79
CA GLY A 19 16.20 17.76 -13.27
C GLY A 19 16.45 17.62 -11.78
N MET A 20 15.77 18.38 -10.92
CA MET A 20 15.53 17.91 -9.54
C MET A 20 14.07 17.48 -9.44
N SER A 21 13.73 16.35 -10.08
CA SER A 21 12.51 15.63 -9.73
C SER A 21 12.66 15.20 -8.28
N GLN A 22 11.96 15.88 -7.38
CA GLN A 22 11.92 15.49 -5.98
C GLN A 22 11.29 14.10 -5.91
N VAL A 23 12.09 13.10 -5.58
CA VAL A 23 11.58 11.79 -5.21
C VAL A 23 10.85 11.99 -3.89
N VAL A 24 9.53 12.12 -3.97
CA VAL A 24 8.67 12.12 -2.79
C VAL A 24 8.68 10.67 -2.28
N LEU A 25 9.56 10.39 -1.34
CA LEU A 25 9.46 9.18 -0.52
C LEU A 25 8.21 9.35 0.34
N ALA A 26 7.15 8.60 0.04
CA ALA A 26 5.99 8.55 0.92
C ALA A 26 6.46 8.02 2.28
N GLU A 27 6.27 8.79 3.35
CA GLU A 27 6.59 8.31 4.70
C GLU A 27 5.59 7.22 5.09
N GLN A 28 6.09 6.04 5.41
CA GLN A 28 5.29 4.94 5.95
C GLN A 28 4.59 5.39 7.23
N ARG A 29 3.27 5.55 7.17
CA ARG A 29 2.46 6.03 8.30
C ARG A 29 1.59 4.91 8.83
N THR A 30 1.65 4.69 10.14
CA THR A 30 0.71 3.79 10.82
C THR A 30 -0.68 4.45 10.87
N LEU A 31 -1.71 3.72 10.45
CA LEU A 31 -3.09 4.20 10.48
C LEU A 31 -3.68 4.19 11.90
N THR A 32 -4.52 5.18 12.18
CA THR A 32 -5.33 5.23 13.39
C THR A 32 -6.50 4.25 13.31
N GLY A 33 -7.16 3.98 14.44
CA GLY A 33 -8.30 3.05 14.47
C GLY A 33 -9.49 3.49 13.63
N ASP A 34 -9.75 4.80 13.56
CA ASP A 34 -10.83 5.36 12.74
C ASP A 34 -10.49 5.24 11.25
N GLU A 35 -9.24 5.47 10.87
CA GLU A 35 -8.77 5.28 9.49
C GLU A 35 -8.82 3.81 9.06
N VAL A 36 -8.40 2.89 9.94
CA VAL A 36 -8.56 1.45 9.68
C VAL A 36 -10.05 1.09 9.56
N THR A 37 -10.91 1.62 10.42
CA THR A 37 -12.35 1.36 10.32
C THR A 37 -12.92 1.89 9.01
N ALA A 38 -12.59 3.11 8.60
CA ALA A 38 -13.04 3.71 7.35
C ALA A 38 -12.52 2.97 6.11
N MET A 39 -11.30 2.43 6.18
CA MET A 39 -10.66 1.68 5.10
C MET A 39 -11.27 0.30 4.89
N PHE A 40 -11.67 -0.38 5.96
CA PHE A 40 -12.15 -1.77 5.90
C PHE A 40 -13.67 -1.89 5.94
N SER A 41 -14.39 -1.05 6.70
CA SER A 41 -15.82 -1.23 6.93
C SER A 41 -16.65 -1.16 5.65
N ASP A 42 -17.42 -2.23 5.42
CA ASP A 42 -18.26 -2.47 4.26
C ASP A 42 -17.50 -2.41 2.92
N LYS A 43 -16.24 -2.87 2.93
CA LYS A 43 -15.36 -2.81 1.75
C LYS A 43 -14.72 -4.15 1.45
N THR A 44 -14.42 -4.34 0.17
CA THR A 44 -13.51 -5.39 -0.28
C THR A 44 -12.12 -4.79 -0.38
N VAL A 45 -11.19 -5.32 0.41
CA VAL A 45 -9.80 -4.86 0.46
C VAL A 45 -8.90 -5.93 -0.13
N TRP A 46 -8.01 -5.51 -1.01
CA TRP A 46 -6.91 -6.32 -1.51
C TRP A 46 -5.69 -6.09 -0.61
N GLY A 47 -4.99 -7.16 -0.26
CA GLY A 47 -3.82 -7.09 0.60
C GLY A 47 -2.73 -8.04 0.12
N GLU A 48 -1.50 -7.53 0.12
CA GLU A 48 -0.31 -8.28 -0.21
C GLU A 48 0.56 -8.46 1.02
N HIS A 49 0.91 -9.71 1.30
CA HIS A 49 1.78 -10.03 2.42
C HIS A 49 3.25 -9.91 1.99
N ALA A 50 3.91 -8.81 2.37
CA ALA A 50 5.27 -8.45 1.94
C ALA A 50 6.32 -9.58 1.99
N ILE A 51 6.24 -10.47 3.00
CA ILE A 51 7.26 -11.53 3.20
C ILE A 51 6.94 -12.84 2.46
N LYS A 52 5.67 -13.10 2.13
CA LYS A 52 5.22 -14.46 1.76
C LYS A 52 4.64 -14.56 0.35
N ASP A 53 4.68 -13.49 -0.43
CA ASP A 53 4.05 -13.39 -1.76
C ASP A 53 2.61 -13.94 -1.71
N LYS A 54 1.88 -13.56 -0.66
CA LYS A 54 0.49 -13.98 -0.46
C LYS A 54 -0.40 -12.80 -0.78
N GLN A 55 -1.03 -12.88 -1.94
CA GLN A 55 -2.12 -12.00 -2.31
C GLN A 55 -3.42 -12.51 -1.72
N THR A 56 -4.15 -11.61 -1.07
CA THR A 56 -5.43 -11.91 -0.44
C THR A 56 -6.45 -10.85 -0.83
N VAL A 57 -7.70 -11.28 -0.98
CA VAL A 57 -8.84 -10.37 -1.12
C VAL A 57 -9.85 -10.70 -0.02
N GLY A 58 -10.30 -9.69 0.72
CA GLY A 58 -11.21 -9.86 1.84
C GLY A 58 -12.32 -8.83 1.82
N TYR A 59 -13.56 -9.28 2.04
CA TYR A 59 -14.70 -8.42 2.34
C TYR A 59 -14.89 -8.33 3.86
N PHE A 60 -15.04 -7.11 4.36
CA PHE A 60 -15.11 -6.75 5.76
C PHE A 60 -16.44 -6.04 6.01
N ALA A 61 -17.48 -6.81 6.36
CA ALA A 61 -18.82 -6.28 6.55
C ALA A 61 -18.91 -5.39 7.80
N ALA A 62 -19.77 -4.38 7.78
CA ALA A 62 -19.96 -3.44 8.90
C ALA A 62 -20.43 -4.12 10.21
N ASP A 63 -21.03 -5.31 10.14
CA ASP A 63 -21.42 -6.13 11.29
C ASP A 63 -20.24 -6.87 11.97
N GLY A 64 -19.00 -6.62 11.50
CA GLY A 64 -17.80 -7.29 11.97
C GLY A 64 -17.57 -8.67 11.34
N SER A 65 -18.36 -9.09 10.34
CA SER A 65 -18.14 -10.35 9.61
C SER A 65 -17.06 -10.19 8.53
N PHE A 66 -16.22 -11.22 8.38
CA PHE A 66 -15.11 -11.25 7.41
C PHE A 66 -15.22 -12.47 6.51
N THR A 67 -15.02 -12.27 5.20
CA THR A 67 -14.82 -13.35 4.23
C THR A 67 -13.63 -13.02 3.35
N GLY A 68 -12.61 -13.88 3.33
CA GLY A 68 -11.41 -13.68 2.52
C GLY A 68 -11.03 -14.89 1.68
N ARG A 69 -10.29 -14.64 0.61
CA ARG A 69 -9.69 -15.66 -0.27
C ARG A 69 -8.20 -15.43 -0.38
N ASN A 70 -7.44 -16.52 -0.31
CA ASN A 70 -6.02 -16.50 -0.64
C ASN A 70 -5.87 -16.82 -2.13
N LEU A 71 -5.37 -15.85 -2.90
CA LEU A 71 -5.24 -15.96 -4.36
C LEU A 71 -4.07 -16.85 -4.77
N ALA A 72 -3.02 -16.94 -3.94
CA ALA A 72 -1.86 -17.80 -4.19
C ALA A 72 -2.12 -19.30 -3.91
N ASN A 73 -3.12 -19.66 -3.08
CA ASN A 73 -3.40 -21.05 -2.70
C ASN A 73 -4.82 -21.51 -3.06
N LYS A 74 -5.01 -21.83 -4.35
CA LYS A 74 -6.25 -22.45 -4.90
C LYS A 74 -7.55 -21.71 -4.54
N ASN A 75 -7.49 -20.40 -4.30
CA ASN A 75 -8.64 -19.60 -3.86
C ASN A 75 -9.33 -20.10 -2.59
N THR A 76 -8.56 -20.69 -1.66
CA THR A 76 -9.10 -21.21 -0.40
C THR A 76 -9.85 -20.09 0.34
N LYS A 77 -11.12 -20.32 0.64
CA LYS A 77 -11.99 -19.38 1.36
C LYS A 77 -11.69 -19.45 2.87
N SER A 78 -11.74 -18.29 3.51
CA SER A 78 -11.67 -18.13 4.96
C SER A 78 -12.81 -17.24 5.40
N THR A 79 -13.45 -17.59 6.50
CA THR A 79 -14.51 -16.78 7.12
C THR A 79 -14.19 -16.54 8.58
N GLY A 80 -14.72 -15.48 9.15
CA GLY A 80 -14.45 -15.12 10.52
C GLY A 80 -15.06 -13.81 10.95
N LYS A 81 -14.49 -13.25 12.01
CA LYS A 81 -14.83 -11.91 12.51
C LYS A 81 -13.63 -10.97 12.38
N TRP A 82 -13.91 -9.72 12.09
CA TRP A 82 -12.94 -8.62 12.13
C TRP A 82 -13.36 -7.56 13.15
N SER A 83 -12.38 -6.79 13.61
CA SER A 83 -12.57 -5.65 14.53
C SER A 83 -11.32 -4.80 14.53
N VAL A 84 -11.42 -3.56 14.98
CA VAL A 84 -10.26 -2.72 15.29
C VAL A 84 -10.08 -2.68 16.80
N ASP A 85 -8.84 -2.86 17.29
CA ASP A 85 -8.57 -2.74 18.72
C ASP A 85 -8.27 -1.30 19.16
N LYS A 86 -8.11 -1.11 20.49
CA LYS A 86 -7.83 0.22 21.07
C LYS A 86 -6.51 0.85 20.61
N LYS A 87 -5.63 0.08 19.95
CA LYS A 87 -4.35 0.55 19.41
C LYS A 87 -4.43 0.83 17.90
N GLY A 88 -5.62 0.76 17.31
CA GLY A 88 -5.82 0.95 15.88
C GLY A 88 -5.40 -0.24 15.02
N ARG A 89 -5.21 -1.43 15.60
CA ARG A 89 -4.80 -2.62 14.84
C ARG A 89 -6.02 -3.34 14.25
N LEU A 90 -5.89 -3.81 13.02
CA LEU A 90 -6.86 -4.70 12.40
C LEU A 90 -6.74 -6.09 13.02
N CYS A 91 -7.83 -6.59 13.58
CA CYS A 91 -7.86 -7.91 14.19
C CYS A 91 -8.78 -8.87 13.44
N LEU A 92 -8.29 -10.06 13.13
CA LEU A 92 -9.02 -11.15 12.48
C LEU A 92 -9.11 -12.38 13.39
N LYS A 93 -10.30 -12.96 13.51
CA LYS A 93 -10.55 -14.26 14.12
C LYS A 93 -11.20 -15.18 13.09
N LYS A 94 -10.38 -16.01 12.44
CA LYS A 94 -10.83 -17.02 11.46
C LYS A 94 -11.31 -18.28 12.19
N GLY A 95 -12.23 -19.03 11.60
CA GLY A 95 -12.86 -20.20 12.24
C GLY A 95 -11.85 -21.15 12.90
N GLY A 96 -12.01 -21.41 14.20
CA GLY A 96 -11.12 -22.27 15.00
C GLY A 96 -9.76 -21.66 15.36
N GLU A 97 -9.39 -20.50 14.82
CA GLU A 97 -8.11 -19.84 15.11
C GLU A 97 -8.22 -18.82 16.25
N LYS A 98 -7.08 -18.58 16.92
CA LYS A 98 -6.93 -17.44 17.84
C LYS A 98 -7.03 -16.12 17.07
N LYS A 99 -7.61 -15.10 17.70
CA LYS A 99 -7.64 -13.73 17.19
C LYS A 99 -6.21 -13.22 17.00
N LYS A 100 -5.89 -12.73 15.80
CA LYS A 100 -4.60 -12.10 15.46
C LYS A 100 -4.86 -10.64 15.14
N CYS A 101 -3.98 -9.75 15.58
CA CYS A 101 -4.09 -8.31 15.35
C CYS A 101 -2.80 -7.79 14.70
N THR A 102 -2.93 -7.07 13.60
CA THR A 102 -1.81 -6.47 12.86
C THR A 102 -1.98 -4.95 12.75
N THR A 103 -0.86 -4.24 12.82
CA THR A 103 -0.77 -2.83 12.46
C THR A 103 -1.02 -2.67 10.97
N VAL A 104 -1.85 -1.70 10.58
CA VAL A 104 -2.05 -1.34 9.18
C VAL A 104 -1.21 -0.10 8.90
N VAL A 105 -0.41 -0.16 7.84
CA VAL A 105 0.48 0.92 7.43
C VAL A 105 0.08 1.38 6.03
N ASP A 106 0.05 2.69 5.83
CA ASP A 106 -0.09 3.33 4.52
C ASP A 106 1.30 3.63 3.96
N ASP A 107 1.64 3.00 2.84
CA ASP A 107 2.93 3.17 2.13
C ASP A 107 2.80 4.03 0.87
N GLY A 108 1.80 4.94 0.82
CA GLY A 108 1.63 5.87 -0.29
C GLY A 108 0.92 5.28 -1.52
N GLY A 109 0.14 4.22 -1.33
CA GLY A 109 -0.70 3.61 -2.37
C GLY A 109 -0.97 2.12 -2.18
N GLU A 110 -0.12 1.44 -1.41
CA GLU A 110 -0.24 0.01 -1.09
C GLU A 110 -0.40 -0.21 0.42
N ILE A 111 -1.20 -1.22 0.78
CA ILE A 111 -1.52 -1.55 2.18
C ILE A 111 -0.84 -2.87 2.54
N PHE A 112 -0.06 -2.84 3.62
CA PHE A 112 0.56 -4.02 4.20
C PHE A 112 -0.18 -4.44 5.49
N VAL A 113 -0.56 -5.72 5.57
CA VAL A 113 -1.32 -6.36 6.68
C VAL A 113 -0.67 -7.65 7.15
#